data_AF-A0A7Z2K5Q1-F1
#
_entry.id   AF-A0A7Z2K5Q1-F1
#
_cell.length_a   1.000
_cell.length_b   1.000
_cell.length_c   1.000
_cell.angle_alpha   90.00
_cell.angle_beta   90.00
_cell.angle_gamma   90.00
#
_symmetry.space_group_name_H-M   'P 1'
#
loop_
_entity.id
_entity.type
_entity.pdbx_description
1 polymer ?
#
loop_
_entity_poly.entity_id
_entity_poly.type
_entity_poly.pdbx_seq_one_letter_code
_entity_poly.pdbx_strand_id
1 'polypeptide(L)'
;MICKWCEQQGAFETLDKGYWELPDGSRAVEISDLPSIQCSDCGMCYQTDELVGDVEEQLMLIDTSKLPPSFSYKELMSQERLLKKNYFDINRYPL
;
A
#
# COMPACT_ATOMS: atom_id res chain seq x y z
N MET A 1 -13.17 4.68 -14.90
CA MET A 1 -12.15 3.75 -15.47
C MET A 1 -12.78 2.37 -15.60
N ILE A 2 -12.20 1.46 -16.38
CA ILE A 2 -12.69 0.07 -16.45
C ILE A 2 -12.28 -0.65 -15.16
N CYS A 3 -13.25 -1.27 -14.49
CA CYS A 3 -13.00 -2.08 -13.29
C CYS A 3 -12.18 -3.31 -13.65
N LYS A 4 -11.10 -3.57 -12.92
CA LYS A 4 -10.27 -4.77 -13.13
C LYS A 4 -11.00 -6.09 -12.80
N TRP A 5 -12.09 -6.02 -12.02
CA TRP A 5 -12.81 -7.21 -11.53
C TRP A 5 -14.02 -7.60 -12.35
N CYS A 6 -14.85 -6.63 -12.76
CA CYS A 6 -16.07 -6.90 -13.53
C CYS A 6 -16.03 -6.35 -14.96
N GLU A 7 -14.94 -5.68 -15.35
CA GLU A 7 -14.71 -5.12 -16.69
C GLU A 7 -15.73 -4.04 -17.13
N GLN A 8 -16.57 -3.55 -16.21
CA GLN A 8 -17.51 -2.45 -16.46
C GLN A 8 -16.87 -1.08 -16.21
N GLN A 9 -17.49 -0.01 -16.70
CA GLN A 9 -16.92 1.34 -16.70
C GLN A 9 -17.10 2.12 -15.39
N GLY A 10 -17.70 1.52 -14.35
CA GLY A 10 -18.02 2.16 -13.08
C GLY A 10 -16.90 2.24 -12.04
N ALA A 11 -15.62 2.00 -12.40
CA ALA A 11 -14.52 2.18 -11.45
C ALA A 11 -14.08 3.65 -11.33
N PHE A 12 -13.71 4.07 -10.12
CA PHE A 12 -13.24 5.41 -9.80
C PHE A 12 -12.24 5.39 -8.63
N GLU A 13 -11.38 6.41 -8.56
CA GLU A 13 -10.42 6.58 -7.46
C GLU A 13 -11.14 7.03 -6.18
N THR A 14 -10.71 6.48 -5.05
CA THR A 14 -11.18 6.80 -3.71
C THR A 14 -10.05 6.63 -2.70
N LEU A 15 -10.34 6.89 -1.42
CA LEU A 15 -9.50 6.47 -0.31
C LEU A 15 -10.21 5.39 0.48
N ASP A 16 -9.46 4.40 0.94
CA ASP A 16 -9.96 3.36 1.83
C ASP A 16 -8.91 3.03 2.90
N LYS A 17 -9.25 2.12 3.79
CA LYS A 17 -8.31 1.51 4.72
C LYS A 17 -8.01 0.07 4.32
N GLY A 18 -6.85 -0.42 4.74
CA GLY A 18 -6.49 -1.82 4.59
C GLY A 18 -5.64 -2.29 5.75
N TYR A 19 -5.41 -3.59 5.80
CA TYR A 19 -4.68 -4.24 6.89
C TYR A 19 -3.52 -5.03 6.31
N TRP A 20 -2.33 -4.80 6.85
CA TRP A 20 -1.11 -5.49 6.44
C TRP A 20 -0.54 -6.27 7.62
N GLU A 21 -0.10 -7.50 7.36
CA GLU A 21 0.78 -8.22 8.27
C GLU A 21 2.18 -7.63 8.14
N LEU A 22 2.85 -7.37 9.27
CA LEU A 22 4.24 -6.91 9.24
C LEU A 22 5.15 -8.01 8.67
N PRO A 23 6.25 -7.66 7.98
CA PRO A 23 7.09 -8.65 7.33
C PRO A 23 7.74 -9.69 8.25
N ASP A 24 7.88 -9.36 9.53
CA ASP A 24 8.39 -10.26 10.56
C ASP A 24 7.31 -11.19 11.15
N GLY A 25 6.06 -11.08 10.69
CA GLY A 25 4.91 -11.84 11.17
C GLY A 25 4.49 -11.50 12.60
N SER A 26 5.01 -10.41 13.18
CA SER A 26 4.79 -10.10 14.60
C SER A 26 3.35 -9.68 14.92
N ARG A 27 2.74 -8.88 14.04
CA ARG A 27 1.37 -8.38 14.16
C ARG A 27 0.85 -7.82 12.83
N ALA A 28 -0.45 -7.59 12.76
CA ALA A 28 -1.06 -6.78 11.71
C ALA A 28 -1.18 -5.30 12.12
N VAL A 29 -1.21 -4.42 11.12
CA VAL A 29 -1.40 -2.98 11.25
C VAL A 29 -2.53 -2.52 10.33
N GLU A 30 -3.28 -1.49 10.75
CA GLU A 30 -4.25 -0.80 9.91
C GLU A 30 -3.58 0.41 9.23
N ILE A 31 -3.79 0.56 7.93
CA ILE A 31 -3.33 1.71 7.16
C ILE A 31 -4.55 2.45 6.62
N SER A 32 -4.76 3.69 7.06
CA SER A 32 -5.84 4.57 6.58
C SER A 32 -5.41 5.40 5.36
N ASP A 33 -6.39 6.00 4.70
CA ASP A 33 -6.18 6.96 3.60
C ASP A 33 -5.34 6.37 2.45
N LEU A 34 -5.51 5.08 2.17
CA LEU A 34 -4.86 4.39 1.06
C LEU A 34 -5.55 4.76 -0.26
N PRO A 35 -4.79 5.23 -1.26
CA PRO A 35 -5.30 5.36 -2.62
C PRO A 35 -5.92 4.04 -3.09
N SER A 36 -7.20 4.05 -3.41
CA SER A 36 -7.95 2.83 -3.72
C SER A 36 -8.84 3.07 -4.93
N ILE A 37 -9.30 2.00 -5.54
CA ILE A 37 -10.23 2.02 -6.66
C ILE A 37 -11.51 1.34 -6.20
N GLN A 38 -12.63 2.04 -6.29
CA GLN A 38 -13.94 1.50 -6.01
C GLN A 38 -14.77 1.39 -7.29
N CYS A 39 -15.60 0.35 -7.41
CA CYS A 39 -16.50 0.15 -8.53
C CYS A 39 -17.96 0.29 -8.11
N SER A 40 -18.70 1.17 -8.76
CA SER A 40 -20.16 1.32 -8.55
C SER A 40 -20.98 0.13 -9.04
N ASP A 41 -20.44 -0.64 -10.00
CA ASP A 41 -21.21 -1.69 -10.68
C ASP A 41 -21.16 -3.03 -9.94
N CYS A 42 -19.99 -3.43 -9.41
CA CYS A 42 -19.82 -4.68 -8.67
C CYS A 42 -19.54 -4.47 -7.17
N GLY A 43 -19.35 -3.22 -6.73
CA GLY A 43 -19.09 -2.88 -5.33
C GLY A 43 -17.65 -3.15 -4.86
N MET A 44 -16.76 -3.67 -5.71
CA MET A 44 -15.38 -3.94 -5.30
C MET A 44 -14.62 -2.66 -4.95
N CYS A 45 -13.88 -2.70 -3.85
CA CYS A 45 -12.86 -1.73 -3.48
C CYS A 45 -11.51 -2.45 -3.42
N TYR A 46 -10.50 -1.92 -4.11
CA TYR A 46 -9.19 -2.58 -4.22
C TYR A 46 -8.06 -1.57 -4.40
N GLN A 47 -6.86 -1.92 -3.94
CA GLN A 47 -5.64 -1.19 -4.19
C GLN A 47 -4.99 -1.66 -5.50
N THR A 48 -4.19 -0.81 -6.16
CA THR A 48 -3.43 -1.22 -7.35
C THR A 48 -2.25 -2.10 -6.95
N ASP A 49 -1.81 -2.97 -7.86
CA ASP A 49 -0.64 -3.83 -7.64
C ASP A 49 0.62 -2.99 -7.32
N GLU A 50 0.74 -1.81 -7.94
CA GLU A 50 1.81 -0.85 -7.66
C GLU A 50 1.74 -0.33 -6.22
N LEU A 51 0.56 0.06 -5.74
CA LEU A 51 0.41 0.55 -4.37
C LEU A 51 0.68 -0.54 -3.34
N VAL A 52 0.20 -1.76 -3.58
CA VAL A 52 0.48 -2.92 -2.72
C VAL A 52 1.98 -3.13 -2.63
N GLY A 53 2.67 -3.12 -3.78
CA GLY A 53 4.14 -3.22 -3.83
C GLY A 53 4.84 -2.10 -3.04
N ASP A 54 4.37 -0.85 -3.16
CA ASP A 54 4.93 0.29 -2.43
C ASP A 54 4.80 0.15 -0.91
N VAL A 55 3.64 -0.30 -0.45
CA VAL A 55 3.38 -0.52 0.98
C VAL A 55 4.27 -1.64 1.51
N GLU A 56 4.34 -2.77 0.82
CA GLU A 56 5.17 -3.91 1.21
C GLU A 56 6.65 -3.55 1.23
N GLU A 57 7.13 -2.90 0.17
CA GLU A 57 8.51 -2.40 0.07
C GLU A 57 8.85 -1.45 1.21
N GLN A 58 7.97 -0.48 1.50
CA GLN A 58 8.21 0.47 2.58
C GLN A 58 8.26 -0.24 3.93
N LEU A 59 7.33 -1.17 4.22
CA LEU A 59 7.32 -1.95 5.45
C LEU A 59 8.59 -2.81 5.61
N MET A 60 9.14 -3.33 4.52
CA MET A 60 10.40 -4.08 4.51
C MET A 60 11.63 -3.21 4.83
N LEU A 61 11.56 -1.92 4.56
CA LEU A 61 12.71 -1.01 4.59
C LEU A 61 12.78 -0.11 5.81
N ILE A 62 11.80 -0.16 6.71
CA ILE A 62 11.72 0.71 7.88
C ILE A 62 11.81 -0.08 9.19
N ASP A 63 12.01 0.63 10.28
CA ASP A 63 11.90 0.07 11.62
C ASP A 63 10.42 -0.07 12.03
N THR A 64 9.79 -1.19 11.67
CA THR A 64 8.36 -1.46 11.91
C THR A 64 7.99 -1.55 13.39
N SER A 65 8.98 -1.71 14.28
CA SER A 65 8.76 -1.70 15.74
C SER A 65 8.27 -0.35 16.25
N LYS A 66 8.53 0.73 15.50
CA LYS A 66 8.11 2.10 15.83
C LYS A 66 6.73 2.47 15.30
N LEU A 67 6.13 1.64 14.44
CA LEU A 67 4.82 1.92 13.88
C LEU A 67 3.74 1.76 14.96
N PRO A 68 2.74 2.65 15.04
CA PRO A 68 1.56 2.40 15.86
C PRO A 68 0.69 1.26 15.24
N PRO A 69 -0.35 0.79 15.95
CA PRO A 69 -1.31 -0.18 15.38
C PRO A 69 -2.14 0.33 14.20
N SER A 70 -2.34 1.65 14.10
CA SER A 70 -3.05 2.30 13.01
C SER A 70 -2.36 3.62 12.65
N PHE A 71 -2.19 3.90 11.36
CA PHE A 71 -1.56 5.09 10.80
C PHE A 71 -2.02 5.33 9.35
N SER A 72 -1.80 6.52 8.81
CA SER A 72 -2.14 6.83 7.42
C SER A 72 -1.08 6.35 6.43
N TYR A 73 -1.47 6.14 5.18
CA TYR A 73 -0.55 5.82 4.09
C TYR A 73 0.57 6.85 3.97
N LYS A 74 0.24 8.14 4.13
CA LYS A 74 1.24 9.22 4.08
C LYS A 74 2.27 9.10 5.21
N GLU A 75 1.84 8.76 6.42
CA GLU A 75 2.74 8.57 7.56
C GLU A 75 3.69 7.40 7.33
N LEU A 76 3.20 6.29 6.75
CA LEU A 76 4.04 5.15 6.35
C LEU A 76 5.10 5.55 5.33
N MET A 77 4.70 6.22 4.24
CA MET A 77 5.62 6.61 3.17
C MET A 77 6.62 7.69 3.60
N SER A 78 6.33 8.42 4.68
CA SER A 78 7.25 9.41 5.26
C SER A 78 8.33 8.81 6.17
N GLN A 79 8.19 7.53 6.56
CA GLN A 79 9.17 6.87 7.43
C GLN A 79 10.54 6.78 6.76
N GLU A 80 11.59 7.06 7.52
CA GLU A 80 12.97 6.96 7.05
C GLU A 80 13.34 5.49 6.79
N ARG A 81 13.81 5.21 5.56
CA ARG A 81 14.28 3.88 5.18
C ARG A 81 15.63 3.60 5.82
N LEU A 82 15.77 2.43 6.44
CA LEU A 82 17.02 1.91 7.00
C LEU A 82 18.08 1.69 5.93
N LEU A 83 17.67 1.34 4.71
CA LEU A 83 18.54 1.22 3.55
C LEU A 83 18.41 2.44 2.63
N LYS A 84 19.54 3.07 2.34
CA LYS A 84 19.63 4.17 1.37
C LYS A 84 19.48 3.72 -0.08
N LYS A 85 19.61 2.42 -0.34
CA LYS A 85 19.47 1.80 -1.66
C LYS A 85 18.50 0.65 -1.56
N ASN A 86 17.57 0.60 -2.51
CA ASN A 86 16.60 -0.47 -2.56
C ASN A 86 17.16 -1.64 -3.38
N TYR A 87 17.50 -2.73 -2.69
CA TYR A 87 18.03 -3.93 -3.34
C TYR A 87 16.94 -4.83 -3.92
N PHE A 88 15.66 -4.54 -3.63
CA PHE A 88 14.51 -5.35 -4.06
C PHE A 88 13.97 -4.93 -5.44
N ASP A 89 14.23 -3.69 -5.88
CA ASP A 89 13.92 -3.22 -7.22
C ASP A 89 14.97 -2.23 -7.75
N ILE A 90 16.00 -2.77 -8.40
CA ILE A 90 17.14 -2.00 -8.95
C ILE A 90 16.70 -1.12 -10.13
N ASN A 91 15.63 -1.49 -10.84
CA ASN A 91 15.17 -0.75 -12.02
C ASN A 91 14.38 0.49 -11.64
N ARG A 92 13.65 0.43 -10.52
CA ARG A 92 12.78 1.53 -10.05
C ARG A 92 13.55 2.69 -9.40
N TYR A 93 14.76 2.43 -8.91
CA TYR A 93 15.62 3.44 -8.29
C TYR A 93 17.01 3.47 -8.98
N PRO A 94 17.13 4.16 -10.13
CA PRO A 94 18.38 4.19 -10.91
C PRO A 94 19.54 4.82 -10.12
N LEU A 95 20.76 4.34 -10.43
CA LEU A 95 22.03 4.73 -9.81
C LEU A 95 22.41 6.20 -10.02
#